data_AF-A0A0T6YRQ2-F1
#
_entry.id   AF-A0A0T6YRQ2-F1
#
_cell.length_a   1.000
_cell.length_b   1.000
_cell.length_c   1.000
_cell.angle_alpha   90.00
_cell.angle_beta   90.00
_cell.angle_gamma   90.00
#
_symmetry.space_group_name_H-M   'P 1'
#
loop_
_entity.id
_entity.type
_entity.pdbx_description
1 polymer ?
#
loop_
_entity_poly.entity_id
_entity_poly.type
_entity_poly.pdbx_seq_one_letter_code
_entity_poly.pdbx_strand_id
1 'polypeptide(L)'
;MLNTVKEAAGELFSHYSAERLTQVWPSRFPAIASARPFARDPRKLANRVYGGRMGNAAPDDGWRYRGRGLPQITGKENYAKFGIADARRRLAR
;
A
#
# COMPACT_ATOMS: atom_id res chain seq x y z
N MET A 1 12.57 -16.75 -7.00
CA MET A 1 11.64 -15.99 -7.86
C MET A 1 10.18 -16.20 -7.43
N LEU A 2 9.81 -16.01 -6.16
CA LEU A 2 8.44 -16.20 -5.67
C LEU A 2 8.17 -15.34 -4.40
N ASN A 3 7.96 -14.04 -4.58
CA ASN A 3 7.24 -13.23 -3.57
C ASN A 3 6.39 -12.10 -4.20
N THR A 4 6.34 -12.03 -5.53
CA THR A 4 5.76 -10.93 -6.31
C THR A 4 4.23 -10.92 -6.32
N VAL A 5 3.56 -11.98 -5.82
CA VAL A 5 2.09 -12.06 -5.77
C VAL A 5 1.47 -11.58 -4.47
N LYS A 6 2.25 -11.21 -3.45
CA LYS A 6 1.70 -10.66 -2.19
C LYS A 6 1.42 -9.16 -2.21
N GLU A 7 1.70 -8.47 -3.33
CA GLU A 7 1.55 -7.01 -3.46
C GLU A 7 0.23 -6.56 -4.12
N ALA A 8 -0.74 -7.47 -4.32
CA ALA A 8 -2.01 -7.21 -5.00
C ALA A 8 -3.04 -6.34 -4.24
N ALA A 9 -2.68 -5.70 -3.14
CA ALA A 9 -3.67 -5.09 -2.24
C ALA A 9 -4.00 -3.62 -2.57
N GLY A 10 -3.77 -3.16 -3.81
CA GLY A 10 -4.25 -1.84 -4.23
C GLY A 10 -5.75 -1.62 -4.02
N GLU A 11 -6.53 -2.70 -4.15
CA GLU A 11 -7.99 -2.71 -4.00
C GLU A 11 -8.50 -3.59 -2.86
N LEU A 12 -7.68 -4.51 -2.34
CA LEU A 12 -8.02 -5.41 -1.22
C LEU A 12 -7.54 -4.91 0.16
N PHE A 13 -6.93 -3.73 0.22
CA PHE A 13 -6.48 -3.10 1.47
C PHE A 13 -7.62 -2.79 2.47
N SER A 14 -8.85 -2.90 2.00
CA SER A 14 -10.07 -2.54 2.70
C SER A 14 -10.35 -3.54 3.83
N HIS A 15 -9.85 -3.23 5.03
CA HIS A 15 -10.30 -3.78 6.32
C HIS A 15 -9.67 -5.12 6.81
N TYR A 16 -8.37 -5.34 6.62
CA TYR A 16 -7.73 -6.46 7.31
C TYR A 16 -7.81 -6.34 8.83
N SER A 17 -8.19 -7.44 9.50
CA SER A 17 -8.08 -7.58 10.95
C SER A 17 -6.61 -7.72 11.36
N ALA A 18 -6.31 -7.53 12.64
CA ALA A 18 -4.95 -7.67 13.16
C ALA A 18 -4.41 -9.10 12.92
N GLU A 19 -5.27 -10.12 13.06
CA GLU A 19 -4.94 -11.52 12.78
C GLU A 19 -4.66 -11.75 11.29
N ARG A 20 -5.43 -11.13 10.41
CA ARG A 20 -5.19 -11.26 8.96
C ARG A 20 -3.87 -10.61 8.56
N LEU A 21 -3.49 -9.50 9.19
CA LEU A 21 -2.23 -8.81 8.92
C LEU A 21 -1.00 -9.68 9.24
N THR A 22 -1.03 -10.46 10.33
CA THR A 22 0.08 -11.36 10.68
C THR A 22 0.20 -12.53 9.70
N GLN A 23 -0.91 -12.97 9.08
CA GLN A 23 -0.89 -14.04 8.06
C GLN A 23 -0.39 -13.54 6.70
N VAL A 24 -0.83 -12.34 6.29
CA VAL A 24 -0.49 -11.77 4.97
C VAL A 24 0.95 -11.25 4.95
N TRP A 25 1.38 -10.59 6.02
CA TRP A 25 2.73 -10.02 6.14
C TRP A 25 3.42 -10.42 7.46
N PRO A 26 3.72 -11.71 7.67
CA PRO A 26 4.32 -12.20 8.92
C PRO A 26 5.67 -11.53 9.25
N SER A 27 6.45 -11.14 8.24
CA SER A 27 7.71 -10.43 8.45
C SER A 27 7.55 -8.97 8.90
N ARG A 28 6.43 -8.31 8.57
CA ARG A 28 6.14 -6.92 8.96
C ARG A 28 5.32 -6.85 10.24
N PHE A 29 4.48 -7.86 10.45
CA PHE A 29 3.60 -8.00 11.60
C PHE A 29 3.79 -9.38 12.24
N PRO A 30 4.90 -9.62 12.95
CA PRO A 30 5.19 -10.93 13.54
C PRO A 30 4.23 -11.31 14.68
N ALA A 31 3.55 -10.32 15.28
CA ALA A 31 2.61 -10.53 16.37
C ALA A 31 1.36 -9.66 16.22
N ILE A 32 0.23 -10.13 16.77
CA ILE A 32 -1.05 -9.37 16.77
C ILE A 32 -0.87 -7.98 17.39
N ALA A 33 -0.06 -7.87 18.46
CA ALA A 33 0.24 -6.58 19.09
C ALA A 33 0.85 -5.57 18.11
N SER A 34 1.77 -6.01 17.23
CA SER A 34 2.38 -5.16 16.19
C SER A 34 1.41 -4.80 15.07
N ALA A 35 0.37 -5.61 14.84
CA ALA A 35 -0.62 -5.42 13.79
C ALA A 35 -1.81 -4.54 14.22
N ARG A 36 -2.19 -4.59 15.50
CA ARG A 36 -3.36 -3.87 16.07
C ARG A 36 -3.46 -2.40 15.64
N PRO A 37 -2.38 -1.58 15.63
CA PRO A 37 -2.48 -0.17 15.26
C PRO A 37 -2.88 0.08 13.79
N PHE A 38 -2.76 -0.94 12.93
CA PHE A 38 -3.00 -0.87 11.49
C PHE A 38 -4.24 -1.66 11.06
N ALA A 39 -4.87 -2.38 11.98
CA ALA A 39 -6.07 -3.16 11.71
C ALA A 39 -7.24 -2.24 11.39
N ARG A 40 -8.01 -2.58 10.34
CA ARG A 40 -9.15 -1.78 9.86
C ARG A 40 -8.81 -0.31 9.54
N ASP A 41 -7.54 0.04 9.39
CA ASP A 41 -7.07 1.37 9.02
C ASP A 41 -6.23 1.29 7.73
N PRO A 42 -6.89 1.33 6.56
CA PRO A 42 -6.20 1.12 5.28
C PRO A 42 -5.17 2.22 4.97
N ARG A 43 -5.35 3.44 5.48
CA ARG A 43 -4.39 4.53 5.24
C ARG A 43 -3.12 4.33 6.07
N LYS A 44 -3.25 4.08 7.37
CA LYS A 44 -2.08 3.80 8.22
C LYS A 44 -1.34 2.55 7.77
N LEU A 45 -2.08 1.51 7.43
CA LEU A 45 -1.49 0.27 6.94
C LEU A 45 -0.73 0.51 5.61
N ALA A 46 -1.22 1.36 4.70
CA ALA A 46 -0.56 1.62 3.43
C ALA A 46 0.73 2.41 3.62
N ASN A 47 0.69 3.41 4.50
CA ASN A 47 1.87 4.17 4.89
C ASN A 47 2.90 3.27 5.60
N ARG A 48 2.46 2.29 6.40
CA ARG A 48 3.36 1.32 7.05
C ARG A 48 4.02 0.36 6.06
N VAL A 49 3.30 -0.13 5.05
CA VAL A 49 3.79 -1.16 4.12
C VAL A 49 4.60 -0.56 2.95
N TYR A 50 4.23 0.64 2.50
CA TYR A 50 4.78 1.28 1.30
C TYR A 50 5.55 2.57 1.55
N GLY A 51 5.53 3.14 2.76
CA GLY A 51 6.35 4.30 3.10
C GLY A 51 7.85 3.98 3.04
N GLY A 52 8.65 4.96 2.61
CA GLY A 52 10.12 4.84 2.46
C GLY A 52 10.59 4.00 1.27
N ARG A 53 9.69 3.63 0.34
CA ARG A 53 9.99 2.74 -0.81
C ARG A 53 9.54 3.39 -2.12
N MET A 54 10.26 3.13 -3.22
CA MET A 54 9.85 3.54 -4.59
C MET A 54 9.49 5.04 -4.68
N GLY A 55 10.31 5.89 -4.06
CA GLY A 55 10.12 7.33 -3.99
C GLY A 55 9.07 7.84 -3.00
N ASN A 56 8.42 6.96 -2.21
CA ASN A 56 7.46 7.36 -1.19
C ASN A 56 8.19 7.93 0.05
N ALA A 57 8.51 9.22 0.03
CA ALA A 57 9.28 9.86 1.10
C ALA A 57 8.41 10.65 2.09
N ALA A 58 7.24 11.13 1.66
CA ALA A 58 6.35 11.90 2.52
C ALA A 58 5.49 10.97 3.42
N PRO A 59 5.02 11.46 4.58
CA PRO A 59 4.28 10.65 5.56
C PRO A 59 3.05 9.91 5.02
N ASP A 60 2.44 10.41 3.94
CA ASP A 60 1.23 9.84 3.33
C ASP A 60 1.45 9.25 1.92
N ASP A 61 2.69 9.17 1.46
CA ASP A 61 2.99 8.71 0.10
C ASP A 61 2.62 7.24 -0.10
N GLY A 62 2.73 6.41 0.95
CA GLY A 62 2.32 5.01 0.89
C GLY A 62 0.84 4.84 0.55
N TRP A 63 -0.03 5.72 1.08
CA TRP A 63 -1.45 5.76 0.76
C TRP A 63 -1.73 6.43 -0.60
N ARG A 64 -1.05 7.54 -0.87
CA ARG A 64 -1.23 8.34 -2.09
C ARG A 64 -0.83 7.57 -3.34
N TYR A 65 0.25 6.81 -3.27
CA TYR A 65 0.86 6.03 -4.36
C TYR A 65 0.80 4.51 -4.11
N ARG A 66 -0.18 4.03 -3.35
CA ARG A 66 -0.47 2.58 -3.24
C ARG A 66 -0.78 1.96 -4.62
N GLY A 67 -0.70 0.63 -4.72
CA GLY A 67 -1.08 -0.12 -5.92
C GLY A 67 -2.45 0.29 -6.47
N ARG A 68 -2.57 0.51 -7.79
CA ARG A 68 -3.85 0.77 -8.47
C ARG A 68 -3.82 0.24 -9.91
N GLY A 69 -5.01 -0.04 -10.44
CA GLY A 69 -5.23 -0.42 -11.84
C GLY A 69 -4.64 -1.78 -12.23
N LEU A 70 -4.91 -2.18 -13.48
CA LEU A 70 -4.35 -3.38 -14.11
C LEU A 70 -3.02 -3.02 -14.80
N PRO A 71 -1.96 -2.76 -14.00
CA PRO A 71 -0.89 -3.73 -13.73
C PRO A 71 -0.30 -3.59 -12.30
N GLN A 72 -1.09 -3.12 -11.33
CA GLN A 72 -0.67 -2.84 -9.94
C GLN A 72 0.54 -1.88 -9.83
N ILE A 73 0.43 -0.69 -10.43
CA ILE A 73 1.48 0.34 -10.30
C ILE A 73 1.49 0.88 -8.87
N THR A 74 2.65 0.80 -8.20
CA THR A 74 2.87 1.25 -6.82
C THR A 74 4.11 2.13 -6.72
N GLY A 75 4.07 3.17 -5.88
CA GLY A 75 5.21 4.04 -5.57
C GLY A 75 5.27 5.32 -6.40
N LYS A 76 5.63 6.43 -5.76
CA LYS A 76 5.71 7.76 -6.37
C LYS A 76 6.58 7.79 -7.63
N GLU A 77 7.72 7.11 -7.63
CA GLU A 77 8.61 7.00 -8.79
C GLU A 77 7.93 6.33 -9.98
N ASN A 78 7.25 5.21 -9.76
CA ASN A 78 6.54 4.50 -10.83
C ASN A 78 5.34 5.33 -11.33
N TYR A 79 4.61 5.99 -10.43
CA TYR A 79 3.53 6.90 -10.81
C TYR A 79 4.03 8.06 -11.68
N ALA A 80 5.22 8.61 -11.38
CA ALA A 80 5.86 9.62 -12.21
C ALA A 80 6.31 9.06 -13.57
N LYS A 81 6.96 7.89 -13.56
CA LYS A 81 7.44 7.20 -14.77
C LYS A 81 6.33 6.94 -15.80
N PHE A 82 5.13 6.56 -15.32
CA PHE A 82 3.99 6.30 -16.19
C PHE A 82 3.06 7.51 -16.39
N GLY A 83 3.40 8.69 -15.87
CA GLY A 83 2.61 9.91 -16.06
C GLY A 83 1.23 9.90 -15.41
N ILE A 84 1.02 9.08 -14.38
CA ILE A 84 -0.27 8.89 -13.69
C ILE A 84 -0.31 9.51 -12.28
N ALA A 85 0.73 10.24 -11.87
CA ALA A 85 0.81 10.90 -10.56
C ALA A 85 -0.39 11.83 -10.27
N ASP A 86 -0.95 12.45 -11.31
CA ASP A 86 -2.07 13.39 -11.24
C ASP A 86 -3.42 12.81 -11.67
N ALA A 87 -3.53 11.49 -11.89
CA ALA A 87 -4.75 10.86 -12.43
C ALA A 87 -6.02 11.16 -11.58
N ARG A 88 -5.87 11.45 -10.28
CA ARG A 88 -6.97 11.89 -9.41
C ARG A 88 -7.56 13.25 -9.77
N ARG A 89 -6.81 14.16 -10.39
CA ARG A 89 -7.31 15.49 -10.82
C ARG A 89 -8.11 15.43 -12.12
N ARG A 90 -7.92 14.40 -12.94
CA ARG A 90 -8.51 14.34 -14.29
C ARG A 90 -9.95 13.81 -14.34
N LEU A 91 -10.40 13.12 -13.29
CA LEU A 91 -11.76 12.55 -13.19
C LEU A 91 -12.74 13.43 -12.39
N ALA A 92 -12.33 14.63 -11.99
CA ALA A 92 -13.16 15.58 -11.25
C ALA A 92 -13.60 16.79 -12.12
N ARG A 93 -13.73 16.58 -13.43
CA ARG A 93 -14.27 17.57 -14.38
C ARG A 93 -15.49 16.98 -15.06
#